data_AF-A0A965B533-F1
#
_entry.id   AF-A0A965B533-F1
#
_cell.length_a   1.000
_cell.length_b   1.000
_cell.length_c   1.000
_cell.angle_alpha   90.00
_cell.angle_beta   90.00
_cell.angle_gamma   90.00
#
_symmetry.space_group_name_H-M   'P 1'
#
loop_
_entity.id
_entity.type
_entity.pdbx_description
1 polymer ?
#
loop_
_entity_poly.entity_id
_entity_poly.type
_entity_poly.pdbx_seq_one_letter_code
_entity_poly.pdbx_strand_id
1 'polypeptide(L)' 'MLGEEANKPLVVRLDGNNVDEGRRILAEANHPLVTLAETMDEGADKAAALAFAAGKKA' A
#
# COMPACT_ATOMS: atom_id res chain seq x y z
N MET A 1 -3.37 -15.34 -3.32
CA MET A 1 -4.77 -14.87 -3.35
C MET A 1 -4.84 -13.65 -2.44
N LEU A 2 -5.60 -12.61 -2.78
CA LEU A 2 -5.77 -11.43 -1.92
C LEU A 2 -7.17 -11.49 -1.28
N GLY A 3 -7.21 -11.53 0.05
CA GLY A 3 -8.36 -11.72 0.94
C GLY A 3 -7.85 -11.68 2.40
N GLU A 4 -8.61 -12.17 3.38
CA GLU A 4 -8.23 -12.24 4.83
C GLU A 4 -6.86 -12.91 5.08
N GLU A 5 -6.35 -13.68 4.12
CA GLU A 5 -5.03 -14.34 4.17
C GLU A 5 -3.86 -13.41 3.78
N ALA A 6 -4.14 -12.16 3.37
CA ALA A 6 -3.12 -11.20 3.00
C ALA A 6 -2.35 -10.75 4.25
N ASN A 7 -1.18 -11.37 4.45
CA ASN A 7 -0.28 -11.12 5.57
C ASN A 7 0.93 -10.24 5.21
N LYS A 8 1.01 -9.76 3.96
CA LYS A 8 2.10 -8.92 3.48
C LYS A 8 1.66 -7.46 3.37
N PRO A 9 2.55 -6.51 3.70
CA PRO A 9 2.27 -5.09 3.50
C PRO A 9 2.08 -4.78 2.01
N LEU A 10 1.11 -3.91 1.70
CA LEU A 10 0.73 -3.49 0.36
C LEU A 10 0.98 -1.99 0.19
N VAL A 11 1.73 -1.64 -0.86
CA VAL A 11 1.89 -0.24 -1.28
C VAL A 11 1.01 -0.01 -2.49
N VAL A 12 0.11 0.96 -2.40
CA VAL A 12 -0.89 1.25 -3.43
C VAL A 12 -0.67 2.66 -3.96
N ARG A 13 -0.35 2.77 -5.25
CA ARG A 13 -0.40 4.03 -5.99
C ARG A 13 -1.60 3.98 -6.93
N LEU A 14 -2.49 4.95 -6.80
CA LEU A 14 -3.61 5.14 -7.73
C LEU A 14 -3.25 6.23 -8.74
N ASP A 15 -3.48 5.93 -10.02
CA ASP A 15 -3.27 6.83 -11.15
C ASP A 15 -4.43 6.66 -12.15
N GLY A 16 -4.84 7.75 -12.81
CA GLY A 16 -5.96 7.77 -13.75
C GLY A 16 -7.23 8.47 -13.23
N ASN A 17 -8.41 7.99 -13.65
CA ASN A 17 -9.68 8.64 -13.33
C ASN A 17 -10.13 8.32 -11.89
N ASN A 18 -10.75 9.28 -11.22
CA ASN A 18 -11.28 9.16 -9.85
C ASN A 18 -10.23 8.76 -8.79
N VAL A 19 -8.98 9.17 -8.97
CA VAL A 19 -7.89 8.90 -8.02
C VAL A 19 -8.20 9.46 -6.63
N ASP A 20 -8.75 10.66 -6.54
CA ASP A 20 -9.10 11.28 -5.26
C ASP A 20 -10.13 10.45 -4.48
N GLU A 21 -11.14 9.95 -5.20
CA GLU A 21 -12.17 9.10 -4.61
C GLU A 21 -11.59 7.74 -4.18
N GLY A 22 -10.73 7.14 -5.01
CA GLY A 22 -10.04 5.90 -4.65
C GLY A 22 -9.13 6.08 -3.44
N ARG A 23 -8.43 7.21 -3.31
CA ARG A 23 -7.61 7.55 -2.14
C ARG A 23 -8.48 7.74 -0.91
N ARG A 24 -9.64 8.41 -1.03
CA ARG A 24 -10.61 8.59 0.05
C ARG A 24 -11.12 7.25 0.57
N ILE A 25 -11.55 6.35 -0.33
CA ILE A 25 -12.02 5.00 0.04
C ILE A 25 -10.94 4.23 0.81
N LEU A 26 -9.70 4.24 0.33
CA LEU A 26 -8.61 3.52 0.99
C LEU A 26 -8.22 4.15 2.34
N ALA A 27 -8.29 5.48 2.47
CA ALA A 27 -8.07 6.16 3.73
C ALA A 27 -9.19 5.85 4.75
N GLU A 28 -10.45 5.82 4.31
CA GLU A 28 -11.61 5.46 5.15
C GLU A 28 -11.60 4.00 5.58
N ALA A 29 -11.15 3.09 4.70
CA ALA A 29 -10.97 1.69 5.03
C ALA A 29 -9.90 1.47 6.12
N ASN A 30 -8.95 2.40 6.25
CA ASN A 30 -7.89 2.43 7.27
C ASN A 30 -7.23 1.06 7.52
N HIS A 31 -6.95 0.32 6.45
CA HIS A 31 -6.46 -1.05 6.55
C HIS A 31 -4.99 -1.06 7.00
N PRO A 32 -4.62 -1.79 8.08
CA PRO A 32 -3.29 -1.68 8.71
C PRO A 32 -2.12 -2.12 7.84
N LEU A 33 -2.38 -2.94 6.80
CA LEU A 33 -1.37 -3.39 5.84
C LEU A 33 -1.29 -2.53 4.57
N VAL A 34 -2.16 -1.53 4.41
CA VAL A 34 -2.21 -0.70 3.19
C VAL A 34 -1.50 0.62 3.44
N THR A 35 -0.55 0.95 2.57
CA THR A 35 0.12 2.25 2.54
C THR A 35 -0.08 2.90 1.18
N LEU A 36 -0.59 4.12 1.18
CA LEU A 36 -0.77 4.89 -0.05
C LEU A 36 0.54 5.56 -0.48
N ALA A 37 0.75 5.60 -1.79
CA ALA A 37 1.81 6.38 -2.44
C ALA A 37 1.20 7.37 -3.44
N GLU A 38 1.79 8.56 -3.52
CA GLU A 38 1.41 9.63 -4.44
C GLU A 38 2.11 9.46 -5.78
N THR A 39 3.41 9.13 -5.73
CA THR A 39 4.25 8.95 -6.93
C THR A 39 4.73 7.52 -7.12
N MET A 40 5.23 7.20 -8.32
CA MET A 40 5.82 5.88 -8.60
C MET A 40 7.07 5.65 -7.74
N ASP A 41 7.95 6.64 -7.66
CA ASP A 41 9.20 6.56 -6.91
C ASP A 41 8.95 6.36 -5.41
N GLU A 42 8.02 7.14 -4.85
CA GLU A 42 7.60 6.96 -3.46
C GLU A 42 7.01 5.56 -3.21
N GLY A 43 6.24 5.04 -4.18
CA GLY A 43 5.71 3.68 -4.13
C GLY A 43 6.82 2.63 -4.06
N ALA A 44 7.86 2.79 -4.86
CA ALA A 44 9.02 1.90 -4.88
C ALA A 44 9.80 1.96 -3.56
N ASP A 45 10.09 3.17 -3.06
CA ASP A 45 10.82 3.39 -1.82
C ASP A 45 10.10 2.77 -0.61
N LYS A 46 8.78 3.03 -0.50
CA LYS A 46 7.95 2.46 0.57
C LYS A 46 7.89 0.93 0.48
N ALA A 47 7.75 0.38 -0.72
CA ALA A 47 7.68 -1.06 -0.92
C ALA A 47 9.00 -1.74 -0.51
N ALA A 48 10.14 -1.17 -0.90
CA ALA A 48 11.45 -1.66 -0.51
C ALA A 48 11.66 -1.60 1.01
N ALA A 49 11.31 -0.49 1.64
CA ALA A 49 11.42 -0.32 3.09
C ALA A 49 10.54 -1.32 3.85
N LEU A 50 9.30 -1.53 3.41
CA LEU A 50 8.37 -2.49 4.01
C LEU A 50 8.84 -3.94 3.84
N ALA A 51 9.39 -4.30 2.67
CA ALA A 51 9.96 -5.61 2.42
C ALA A 51 11.19 -5.89 3.32
N PHE A 52 12.09 -4.90 3.47
CA PHE A 52 13.23 -5.02 4.38
C PHE A 52 12.80 -5.17 5.84
N ALA A 53 11.84 -4.36 6.29
CA ALA A 53 11.31 -4.43 7.66
C ALA A 53 10.60 -5.76 7.95
N ALA A 54 9.85 -6.30 6.98
CA ALA A 54 9.20 -7.60 7.08
C ALA A 54 10.22 -8.75 7.11
N GLY A 55 11.29 -8.67 6.31
CA GLY A 55 12.37 -9.66 6.30
C GLY A 55 13.16 -9.71 7.62
N LYS A 56 13.24 -8.60 8.37
CA LYS A 56 13.86 -8.56 9.70
C LYS A 56 13.00 -9.19 10.81
N LYS A 57 11.69 -9.36 10.57
CA LYS A 57 10.74 -9.99 11.50
C LYS A 57 10.57 -11.50 11.30
N ALA A 58 11.14 -12.06 10.23
CA ALA A 58 11.06 -13.47 9.87
C ALA A 58 12.21 -14.28 10.49
#